data_AF-A0A3M1DA68-F1
#
_entry.id   AF-A0A3M1DA68-F1
#
_cell.length_a   1.000
_cell.length_b   1.000
_cell.length_c   1.000
_cell.angle_alpha   90.00
_cell.angle_beta   90.00
_cell.angle_gamma   90.00
#
_symmetry.space_group_name_H-M   'P 1'
#
loop_
_entity.id
_entity.type
_entity.pdbx_description
1 polymer ?
#
loop_
_entity_poly.entity_id
_entity_poly.type
_entity_poly.pdbx_seq_one_letter_code
_entity_poly.pdbx_strand_id
1 'polypeptide(L)' 'MTENIGHRAAVYIEEYALSSGLRAGDSLVAATAVEYGLPLASSNRKHFRAIQELDLRVFRP' A
#
# COMPACT_ATOMS: atom_id res chain seq x y z
N MET A 1 -16.66 -4.58 -8.84
CA MET A 1 -15.51 -4.04 -8.09
C MET A 1 -14.70 -5.24 -7.64
N THR A 2 -13.45 -5.33 -8.07
CA THR A 2 -12.59 -6.51 -8.01
C THR A 2 -12.29 -6.92 -6.56
N GLU A 3 -12.90 -8.01 -6.10
CA GLU A 3 -12.72 -8.60 -4.76
C GLU A 3 -11.25 -8.75 -4.35
N ASN A 4 -10.39 -8.96 -5.33
CA ASN A 4 -8.96 -9.13 -5.18
C ASN A 4 -8.26 -7.88 -4.58
N ILE A 5 -8.69 -6.67 -4.97
CA ILE A 5 -8.17 -5.41 -4.39
C ILE A 5 -8.63 -5.26 -2.94
N GLY A 6 -9.90 -5.56 -2.66
CA GLY A 6 -10.47 -5.48 -1.32
C GLY A 6 -9.79 -6.45 -0.35
N HIS A 7 -9.54 -7.67 -0.80
CA HIS A 7 -8.83 -8.68 -0.02
C HIS A 7 -7.39 -8.25 0.30
N ARG A 8 -6.63 -7.79 -0.71
CA ARG A 8 -5.26 -7.28 -0.51
C ARG A 8 -5.22 -6.06 0.40
N ALA A 9 -6.17 -5.12 0.23
CA ALA A 9 -6.28 -3.95 1.08
C ALA A 9 -6.56 -4.33 2.53
N ALA A 10 -7.41 -5.34 2.78
CA ALA A 10 -7.67 -5.85 4.13
C ALA A 10 -6.40 -6.43 4.76
N VAL A 11 -5.68 -7.31 4.04
CA VAL A 11 -4.42 -7.90 4.51
C VAL A 11 -3.38 -6.81 4.82
N TYR A 12 -3.25 -5.79 3.99
CA TYR A 12 -2.34 -4.67 4.25
C TYR A 12 -2.75 -3.83 5.46
N ILE A 13 -4.06 -3.65 5.71
CA ILE A 13 -4.52 -3.01 6.95
C ILE A 13 -4.13 -3.90 8.14
N GLU A 14 -4.38 -5.20 8.10
CA GLU A 14 -4.09 -6.08 9.24
C GLU A 14 -2.59 -6.13 9.57
N GLU A 15 -1.74 -6.25 8.55
CA GLU A 15 -0.28 -6.32 8.71
C GLU A 15 0.33 -4.96 9.12
N TYR A 16 -0.17 -3.85 8.58
CA TYR A 16 0.50 -2.54 8.69
C TYR A 16 -0.27 -1.49 9.50
N ALA A 17 -1.54 -1.70 9.85
CA ALA A 17 -2.26 -0.79 10.74
C ALA A 17 -1.66 -0.82 12.15
N LEU A 18 -1.27 -2.00 12.64
CA LEU A 18 -0.59 -2.14 13.94
C LEU A 18 0.88 -1.69 13.91
N SER A 19 1.61 -2.00 12.83
CA SER A 19 3.06 -1.77 12.76
C SER A 19 3.47 -0.37 12.23
N SER A 20 2.63 0.26 11.40
CA SER A 20 2.92 1.55 10.76
C SER A 20 1.75 2.54 10.80
N GLY A 21 0.63 2.19 11.43
CA GLY A 21 -0.54 3.06 11.43
C GLY A 21 -1.12 3.29 10.03
N LEU A 22 -0.93 2.33 9.11
CA LEU A 22 -1.46 2.40 7.75
C LEU A 22 -2.99 2.51 7.80
N ARG A 23 -3.54 3.55 7.18
CA ARG A 23 -5.01 3.75 7.14
C ARG A 23 -5.63 2.97 6.00
N ALA A 24 -6.93 2.72 6.10
CA ALA A 24 -7.70 2.03 5.06
C ALA A 24 -7.63 2.71 3.68
N GLY A 25 -7.41 4.03 3.63
CA GLY A 25 -7.18 4.75 2.37
C GLY A 25 -5.84 4.38 1.73
N ASP A 26 -4.76 4.34 2.51
CA ASP A 26 -3.42 4.00 2.02
C ASP A 26 -3.35 2.54 1.55
N SER A 27 -4.03 1.62 2.24
CA SER A 27 -4.06 0.21 1.85
C SER A 27 -4.85 -0.04 0.57
N LEU A 28 -5.97 0.66 0.36
CA LEU A 28 -6.73 0.61 -0.89
C LEU A 28 -5.92 1.17 -2.06
N VAL A 29 -5.24 2.28 -1.84
CA VAL A 29 -4.37 2.88 -2.86
C VAL A 29 -3.19 1.96 -3.18
N ALA A 30 -2.55 1.37 -2.17
CA ALA A 30 -1.49 0.40 -2.37
C ALA A 30 -1.98 -0.86 -3.10
N ALA A 31 -3.08 -1.47 -2.65
CA ALA A 31 -3.67 -2.64 -3.31
C ALA A 31 -4.04 -2.36 -4.76
N THR A 32 -4.59 -1.19 -5.05
CA THR A 32 -4.89 -0.76 -6.42
C THR A 32 -3.61 -0.56 -7.23
N ALA A 33 -2.60 0.10 -6.67
CA ALA A 33 -1.32 0.30 -7.33
C ALA A 33 -0.63 -1.03 -7.67
N VAL A 34 -0.63 -1.99 -6.74
CA VAL A 34 -0.09 -3.34 -6.99
C VAL A 34 -0.90 -4.07 -8.06
N GLU A 35 -2.23 -4.01 -8.00
CA GLU A 35 -3.09 -4.71 -8.96
C GLU A 35 -2.92 -4.20 -10.40
N TYR A 36 -2.77 -2.88 -10.56
CA TYR A 36 -2.57 -2.25 -11.87
C TYR A 36 -1.09 -2.13 -12.25
N GLY A 37 -0.15 -2.61 -11.42
CA GLY A 37 1.28 -2.47 -11.64
C GLY A 37 1.76 -1.01 -11.71
N LEU A 38 1.07 -0.11 -11.01
CA LEU A 38 1.38 1.32 -11.00
C LEU A 38 2.36 1.66 -9.86
N PRO A 39 3.33 2.54 -10.10
CA PRO A 39 4.24 3.01 -9.07
C PRO A 39 3.54 4.00 -8.13
N LEU A 40 3.66 3.77 -6.82
CA LEU A 40 3.12 4.67 -5.80
C LEU A 40 4.19 5.66 -5.35
N ALA A 41 3.95 6.95 -5.60
CA ALA A 41 4.82 8.01 -5.12
C ALA A 41 4.51 8.39 -3.67
N SER A 42 5.41 8.11 -2.73
CA SER A 42 5.21 8.48 -1.32
C SER A 42 6.52 8.77 -0.60
N SER A 43 6.56 9.85 0.20
CA SER A 43 7.71 10.16 1.06
C SER A 43 7.76 9.27 2.32
N ASN A 44 6.66 8.59 2.67
CA ASN A 44 6.58 7.70 3.83
C ASN A 44 7.12 6.30 3.52
N ARG A 45 8.43 6.22 3.23
CA ARG A 45 9.15 4.98 2.95
C ARG A 45 8.86 3.87 3.95
N LYS A 46 8.81 4.17 5.24
CA LYS A 46 8.67 3.14 6.28
C LYS A 46 7.35 2.38 6.19
N HIS A 47 6.25 3.06 5.84
CA HIS A 47 4.93 2.44 5.88
C HIS A 47 4.68 1.56 4.66
N PHE A 48 5.17 1.99 3.50
CA PHE A 48 4.93 1.30 2.24
C PHE A 48 6.06 0.33 1.85
N ARG A 49 7.28 0.48 2.39
CA ARG A 49 8.40 -0.45 2.13
C ARG A 49 8.10 -1.87 2.59
N ALA A 50 7.18 -2.04 3.53
CA ALA A 50 6.80 -3.35 4.01
C ALA A 50 6.03 -4.15 2.94
N ILE A 51 5.35 -3.46 2.01
CA ILE A 51 4.68 -4.06 0.86
C ILE A 51 5.72 -4.30 -0.23
N GLN A 52 6.28 -5.51 -0.29
CA GLN A 52 7.31 -5.88 -1.28
C GLN A 52 6.81 -5.83 -2.74
N GLU A 53 5.51 -6.04 -2.95
CA GLU A 53 4.89 -6.05 -4.27
C GLU A 53 4.59 -4.65 -4.82
N LEU A 54 4.69 -3.61 -3.98
CA LEU A 54 4.38 -2.25 -4.35
C LEU A 54 5.63 -1.55 -4.86
N ASP A 55 5.59 -1.06 -6.11
CA ASP A 55 6.64 -0.21 -6.64
C ASP A 55 6.57 1.17 -5.98
N LEU A 56 7.27 1.30 -4.85
CA LEU A 56 7.26 2.51 -4.05
C LEU A 56 8.31 3.50 -4.56
N ARG A 57 7.84 4.54 -5.25
CA ARG A 57 8.69 5.62 -5.75
C ARG A 57 8.81 6.72 -4.72
N VAL A 58 9.94 6.74 -4.04
CA VAL A 58 10.07 7.58 -2.86
C VAL A 58 10.67 8.90 -3.27
N PHE A 59 9.84 9.93 -3.20
CA PHE A 59 10.28 11.27 -3.47
C PHE A 59 10.81 11.90 -2.17
N ARG A 60 12.02 12.43 -2.24
CA ARG A 60 12.58 13.32 -1.22
C ARG A 60 12.54 14.74 -1.81
N PRO A 61 11.95 15.73 -1.10
CA PRO A 61 12.06 17.12 -1.50
C PRO A 61 13.50 17.60 -1.48
#